data_AF-A0A3D3QC91-F1
#
_entry.id   AF-A0A3D3QC91-F1
#
_cell.length_a   1.000
_cell.length_b   1.000
_cell.length_c   1.000
_cell.angle_alpha   90.00
_cell.angle_beta   90.00
_cell.angle_gamma   90.00
#
_symmetry.space_group_name_H-M   'P 1'
#
loop_
_entity.id
_entity.type
_entity.pdbx_description
1 polymer ?
#
loop_
_entity_poly.entity_id
_entity_poly.type
_entity_poly.pdbx_seq_one_letter_code
_entity_poly.pdbx_strand_id
1 'polypeptide(L)' 'MALPAYEMEELEHNPLYQEYLRALERHGQPTDPSPSPGHAIRHCASCGLQTMFRLDPEGTWYECLRCKHYA' A
#
# COMPACT_ATOMS: atom_id res chain seq x y z
N MET A 1 1.52 -9.47 -11.48
CA MET A 1 2.61 -9.38 -12.46
C MET A 1 3.91 -9.47 -11.69
N ALA A 2 4.77 -10.43 -12.01
CA ALA A 2 6.09 -10.55 -11.36
C ALA A 2 7.01 -9.44 -11.88
N LEU A 3 7.85 -8.88 -11.02
CA LEU A 3 8.88 -7.93 -11.42
C LEU A 3 9.93 -8.65 -12.29
N PRO A 4 10.49 -8.00 -13.33
CA PRO A 4 11.59 -8.55 -14.10
C PRO A 4 12.83 -8.77 -13.22
N ALA A 5 13.63 -9.78 -13.56
CA ALA A 5 14.72 -10.28 -12.70
C ALA A 5 15.77 -9.22 -12.32
N TYR A 6 16.05 -8.25 -13.19
CA TYR A 6 17.02 -7.18 -12.91
C TYR A 6 16.52 -6.20 -11.84
N GLU A 7 15.21 -5.93 -11.78
CA GLU A 7 14.62 -5.07 -10.74
C GLU A 7 14.58 -5.78 -9.39
N MET A 8 14.37 -7.11 -9.41
CA MET A 8 14.47 -7.92 -8.20
C MET A 8 15.88 -7.91 -7.64
N GLU A 9 16.90 -8.06 -8.49
CA GLU A 9 18.30 -8.04 -8.08
C GLU A 9 18.68 -6.67 -7.49
N GLU A 10 18.23 -5.56 -8.11
CA GLU A 10 18.48 -4.21 -7.60
C GLU A 10 17.78 -3.95 -6.26
N LEU A 11 16.56 -4.45 -6.09
CA LEU A 11 15.83 -4.42 -4.82
C LEU A 11 16.53 -5.26 -3.75
N GLU A 12 17.02 -6.45 -4.07
CA GLU A 12 17.73 -7.33 -3.13
C GLU A 12 19.02 -6.71 -2.60
N HIS A 13 19.73 -5.91 -3.39
CA HIS A 13 20.92 -5.18 -2.95
C HIS A 13 20.59 -3.85 -2.27
N ASN A 14 19.32 -3.44 -2.23
CA ASN A 14 18.91 -2.21 -1.59
C ASN A 14 18.90 -2.38 -0.05
N PRO A 15 19.71 -1.61 0.70
CA PRO A 15 19.81 -1.75 2.15
C PRO A 15 18.48 -1.46 2.87
N LEU A 16 17.64 -0.56 2.34
CA LEU A 16 16.30 -0.29 2.90
C LEU A 16 15.37 -1.48 2.72
N TYR A 17 15.44 -2.16 1.58
CA TYR A 17 14.62 -3.35 1.34
C TYR A 17 15.02 -4.49 2.29
N GLN A 18 16.33 -4.70 2.48
CA GLN A 18 16.84 -5.68 3.44
C GLN A 18 16.45 -5.35 4.89
N GLU A 19 16.49 -4.07 5.27
CA GLU A 19 16.05 -3.63 6.60
C GLU A 19 14.54 -3.84 6.80
N TYR A 20 13.74 -3.56 5.78
CA TYR A 20 12.31 -3.83 5.76
C TYR A 20 11.99 -5.32 5.94
N LEU A 21 12.67 -6.20 5.20
CA LEU A 21 12.49 -7.65 5.35
C LEU A 21 12.83 -8.13 6.77
N ARG A 22 13.94 -7.66 7.33
CA ARG A 22 14.31 -7.96 8.73
C ARG A 22 13.30 -7.41 9.73
N ALA A 23 12.63 -6.30 9.45
CA ALA A 23 11.57 -5.77 10.30
C ALA A 23 10.33 -6.65 10.24
N LEU A 24 9.94 -7.13 9.05
CA LEU A 24 8.84 -8.09 8.89
C LEU A 24 9.11 -9.40 9.61
N GLU A 25 10.33 -9.94 9.54
CA GLU A 25 10.70 -11.15 10.28
C GLU A 25 10.64 -10.95 11.80
N ARG A 26 11.09 -9.80 12.30
CA ARG A 26 11.11 -9.48 13.73
C ARG A 26 9.73 -9.24 14.32
N HIS A 27 8.85 -8.57 13.59
CA HIS A 27 7.54 -8.15 14.08
C HIS A 27 6.40 -9.06 13.63
N GLY A 28 6.65 -9.97 12.69
CA GLY A 28 5.64 -10.85 12.12
C GLY A 28 4.66 -10.10 11.22
N GLN A 29 3.59 -10.79 10.83
CA GLN A 29 2.50 -10.14 10.09
C GLN A 29 1.77 -9.15 11.02
N PRO A 30 1.30 -8.00 10.49
CA PRO A 30 0.44 -7.10 11.24
C PRO A 30 -0.77 -7.87 11.79
N THR A 31 -0.93 -7.89 13.10
CA THR A 31 -2.09 -8.52 13.76
C THR A 31 -3.33 -7.62 13.71
N ASP A 32 -3.15 -6.32 13.54
CA ASP A 32 -4.23 -5.35 13.40
C ASP A 32 -4.51 -5.09 11.91
N PRO A 33 -5.71 -5.41 11.40
CA PRO A 33 -6.12 -5.03 10.04
C PRO A 33 -6.36 -3.53 9.87
N SER A 34 -6.07 -2.70 10.89
CA SER A 34 -6.19 -1.25 10.80
C SER A 34 -5.41 -0.73 9.58
N PRO A 35 -6.05 0.10 8.73
CA PRO A 35 -5.36 0.70 7.61
C PRO A 35 -4.26 1.64 8.10
N SER A 36 -3.18 1.76 7.33
CA SER A 36 -2.10 2.70 7.62
C SER A 36 -2.63 4.14 7.64
N PRO A 37 -1.96 5.07 8.35
CA PRO A 37 -2.32 6.48 8.32
C PRO A 37 -2.46 7.01 6.89
N GLY A 38 -3.48 7.85 6.67
CA GLY A 38 -3.83 8.33 5.33
C GLY A 38 -4.48 7.28 4.44
N HIS A 39 -4.81 6.09 4.94
CA HIS A 39 -5.58 5.09 4.21
C HIS A 39 -6.88 4.74 4.94
N ALA A 40 -7.93 4.48 4.16
CA ALA A 40 -9.22 4.06 4.69
C ALA A 40 -9.87 3.00 3.79
N ILE A 41 -10.47 1.97 4.37
CA ILE A 41 -11.23 0.98 3.61
C ILE A 41 -12.70 1.43 3.54
N ARG A 42 -13.21 1.67 2.33
CA ARG A 42 -14.59 2.11 2.08
C ARG A 42 -15.14 1.52 0.77
N HIS A 43 -16.44 1.63 0.54
CA HIS A 43 -17.04 1.33 -0.76
C HIS A 43 -16.87 2.51 -1.70
N CYS A 44 -16.37 2.26 -2.91
CA CYS A 44 -16.25 3.29 -3.93
C CYS A 44 -17.58 3.52 -4.64
N ALA A 45 -18.06 4.77 -4.66
CA ALA A 45 -19.29 5.12 -5.38
C ALA A 45 -19.18 4.98 -6.91
N SER A 46 -17.96 5.06 -7.45
CA SER A 46 -17.72 4.93 -8.90
C SER A 46 -17.67 3.48 -9.37
N CYS A 47 -16.91 2.61 -8.70
CA CYS A 47 -16.79 1.21 -9.11
C CYS A 47 -17.64 0.21 -8.30
N GLY A 48 -18.29 0.66 -7.22
CA GLY A 48 -19.17 -0.17 -6.37
C GLY A 48 -18.44 -1.15 -5.44
N LEU A 49 -17.11 -1.22 -5.49
CA LEU A 49 -16.32 -2.22 -4.77
C LEU A 49 -15.77 -1.67 -3.45
N GLN A 50 -15.67 -2.54 -2.45
CA GLN A 50 -14.91 -2.26 -1.23
C GLN A 50 -13.42 -2.26 -1.55
N THR A 51 -12.74 -1.17 -1.20
CA THR A 51 -11.33 -0.95 -1.55
C THR A 51 -10.69 0.01 -0.56
N MET A 52 -9.36 0.02 -0.56
CA MET A 52 -8.57 1.04 0.12
C MET A 52 -8.62 2.35 -0.67
N PHE A 53 -8.76 3.45 0.06
CA PHE A 53 -8.60 4.82 -0.42
C PHE A 53 -7.34 5.41 0.17
N ARG A 54 -6.61 6.19 -0.63
CA ARG A 54 -5.47 6.99 -0.18
C ARG A 54 -5.91 8.44 -0.01
N LEU A 55 -5.66 9.01 1.15
CA LEU A 55 -5.83 10.42 1.44
C LEU A 55 -4.63 11.18 0.88
N ASP A 56 -4.92 12.25 0.14
CA ASP A 56 -3.88 13.17 -0.31
C ASP A 56 -3.14 13.79 0.88
N PRO A 57 -1.84 14.12 0.79
CA PRO A 57 -1.08 14.74 1.88
C PRO A 57 -1.69 16.04 2.41
N GLU A 58 -2.41 16.81 1.57
CA GLU A 58 -3.12 18.01 2.00
C GLU A 58 -4.44 17.71 2.74
N GLY A 59 -4.87 16.44 2.75
CA GLY A 59 -6.08 15.98 3.43
C GLY A 59 -7.39 16.27 2.69
N THR A 60 -7.30 16.80 1.47
CA THR A 60 -8.47 17.34 0.74
C THR A 60 -9.27 16.27 0.00
N TRP A 61 -8.61 15.23 -0.51
CA TRP A 61 -9.23 14.26 -1.42
C TRP A 61 -8.87 12.82 -1.08
N TYR A 62 -9.82 11.91 -1.30
CA TYR A 62 -9.58 10.47 -1.22
C TYR A 62 -9.53 9.86 -2.61
N GLU A 63 -8.46 9.15 -2.94
CA GLU A 63 -8.29 8.43 -4.20
C GLU A 63 -8.58 6.93 -4.02
N CYS A 64 -9.53 6.38 -4.77
CA CYS A 64 -9.77 4.95 -4.83
C CYS A 64 -8.56 4.24 -5.46
N LEU A 65 -7.89 3.34 -4.72
CA LEU A 65 -6.69 2.68 -5.24
C LEU A 65 -6.96 1.73 -6.42
N ARG A 66 -8.23 1.34 -6.63
CA ARG A 66 -8.65 0.42 -7.69
C ARG A 66 -9.04 1.10 -9.00
N CYS A 67 -9.92 2.11 -8.96
CA CYS A 67 -10.40 2.79 -10.17
C CYS A 67 -9.87 4.22 -10.33
N LYS A 68 -9.03 4.69 -9.39
CA LYS A 68 -8.42 6.04 -9.40
C LYS A 68 -9.42 7.20 -9.39
N HIS A 69 -10.67 6.91 -9.05
CA HIS A 69 -11.69 7.95 -8.88
C HIS A 69 -11.49 8.68 -7.55
N TYR A 70 -11.63 10.01 -7.59
CA TYR A 70 -11.57 10.87 -6.42
C TYR A 70 -12.95 10.99 -5.76
N ALA A 71 -12.97 10.96 -4.44
CA ALA A 71 -14.16 11.17 -3.61
C ALA A 71 -13.90 12.24 -2.55
#